data_AF-A0A5F2G936-F1
#
_entry.id   AF-A0A5F2G936-F1
#
_cell.length_a   1.000
_cell.length_b   1.000
_cell.length_c   1.000
_cell.angle_alpha   90.00
_cell.angle_beta   90.00
_cell.angle_gamma   90.00
#
_symmetry.space_group_name_H-M   'P 1'
#
loop_
_entity.id
_entity.type
_entity.pdbx_description
1 polymer ?
#
loop_
_entity_poly.entity_id
_entity_poly.type
_entity_poly.pdbx_seq_one_letter_code
_entity_poly.pdbx_strand_id
1 'polypeptide(L)'
;APGGAVTGVATGSNVSNPVSGNLGGAGIAGQYGTLVLNANGTYTYTANPNAVTTNAVDHFVYTITDGDGDTSTVTLDITVNNVTVTASDTDALVYEKGLPAGSDAAGNSEIFNGAITPAGGTGPYTYTLNSSATGSYGNLVLNADGTYTYTLTHTYDGATLNNGITTEQDKDSFTYTVTDAHGNTTTGTILVDIVDDV
;
A
#
# COMPACT_ATOMS: atom_id res chain seq x y z
N ALA A 1 -20.33 -38.20 25.93
CA ALA A 1 -21.29 -37.54 25.03
C ALA A 1 -20.56 -37.15 23.75
N PRO A 2 -21.15 -37.25 22.55
CA PRO A 2 -20.46 -36.82 21.35
C PRO A 2 -20.49 -35.28 21.26
N GLY A 3 -19.33 -34.66 21.54
CA GLY A 3 -18.87 -33.36 21.06
C GLY A 3 -19.72 -32.12 21.38
N GLY A 4 -19.21 -31.23 22.23
CA GLY A 4 -19.76 -29.88 22.37
C GLY A 4 -19.55 -29.04 21.09
N ALA A 5 -20.47 -28.11 20.84
CA ALA A 5 -20.43 -27.18 19.72
C ALA A 5 -20.11 -25.77 20.19
N VAL A 6 -19.48 -24.96 19.34
CA VAL A 6 -19.35 -23.53 19.62
C VAL A 6 -20.75 -22.90 19.51
N THR A 7 -21.16 -22.17 20.55
CA THR A 7 -22.49 -21.53 20.65
C THR A 7 -22.43 -20.01 20.60
N GLY A 8 -21.25 -19.42 20.79
CA GLY A 8 -21.04 -18.02 20.50
C GLY A 8 -19.59 -17.55 20.50
N VAL A 9 -19.40 -16.34 19.98
CA VAL A 9 -18.12 -15.62 19.99
C VAL A 9 -18.33 -14.12 20.21
N ALA A 10 -17.41 -13.49 20.92
CA ALA A 10 -17.36 -12.05 21.14
C ALA A 10 -15.91 -11.55 21.14
N THR A 11 -15.70 -10.25 20.91
CA THR A 11 -14.39 -9.60 21.07
C THR A 11 -14.03 -9.42 22.54
N GLY A 12 -12.73 -9.39 22.84
CA GLY A 12 -12.18 -9.19 24.18
C GLY A 12 -11.71 -10.50 24.83
N SER A 13 -11.45 -10.44 26.14
CA SER A 13 -10.83 -11.54 26.89
C SER A 13 -11.64 -11.97 28.13
N ASN A 14 -12.89 -11.52 28.25
CA ASN A 14 -13.72 -11.81 29.42
C ASN A 14 -14.33 -13.22 29.33
N VAL A 15 -13.78 -14.16 30.08
CA VAL A 15 -14.25 -15.56 30.14
C VAL A 15 -15.28 -15.82 31.25
N SER A 16 -15.64 -14.81 32.04
CA SER A 16 -16.52 -14.98 33.21
C SER A 16 -17.99 -15.21 32.85
N ASN A 17 -18.39 -14.85 31.62
CA ASN A 17 -19.77 -15.00 31.15
C ASN A 17 -19.79 -15.73 29.80
N PRO A 18 -20.65 -16.75 29.62
CA PRO A 18 -20.90 -17.35 28.32
C PRO A 18 -21.34 -16.32 27.29
N VAL A 19 -20.85 -16.48 26.06
CA VAL A 19 -21.25 -15.70 24.89
C VAL A 19 -22.10 -16.57 23.96
N SER A 20 -23.03 -15.94 23.24
CA SER A 20 -23.91 -16.64 22.30
C SER A 20 -24.04 -15.84 21.00
N GLY A 21 -24.18 -16.54 19.87
CA GLY A 21 -24.31 -15.93 18.54
C GLY A 21 -22.99 -15.50 17.89
N ASN A 22 -23.08 -14.68 16.84
CA ASN A 22 -21.96 -14.21 16.00
C ASN A 22 -21.15 -15.32 15.30
N LEU A 23 -21.76 -16.48 15.06
CA LEU A 23 -21.11 -17.58 14.35
C LEU A 23 -21.39 -17.54 12.84
N GLY A 24 -20.35 -17.80 12.05
CA GLY A 24 -20.41 -17.77 10.58
C GLY A 24 -20.71 -16.39 9.98
N GLY A 25 -21.14 -16.39 8.71
CA GLY A 25 -21.57 -15.17 8.01
C GLY A 25 -20.44 -14.15 7.80
N ALA A 26 -20.71 -12.88 8.13
CA ALA A 26 -19.77 -11.77 7.97
C ALA A 26 -18.62 -11.78 8.99
N GLY A 27 -18.69 -12.64 10.01
CA GLY A 27 -17.73 -12.69 11.10
C GLY A 27 -17.90 -11.56 12.12
N ILE A 28 -16.98 -11.53 13.07
CA ILE A 28 -16.87 -10.54 14.12
C ILE A 28 -15.58 -9.73 13.93
N ALA A 29 -15.73 -8.40 13.87
CA ALA A 29 -14.59 -7.50 13.71
C ALA A 29 -13.82 -7.41 15.03
N GLY A 30 -12.55 -7.80 15.01
CA GLY A 30 -11.55 -7.45 16.00
C GLY A 30 -10.98 -6.05 15.74
N GLN A 31 -9.90 -5.72 16.44
CA GLN A 31 -9.20 -4.45 16.26
C GLN A 31 -8.34 -4.46 14.99
N TYR A 32 -7.80 -5.62 14.61
CA TYR A 32 -6.81 -5.76 13.54
C TYR A 32 -7.28 -6.64 12.38
N GLY A 33 -8.49 -7.19 12.45
CA GLY A 33 -9.03 -8.07 11.42
C GLY A 33 -10.43 -8.56 11.76
N THR A 34 -10.92 -9.52 10.99
CA THR A 34 -12.24 -10.12 11.17
C THR A 34 -12.12 -11.62 11.36
N LEU A 35 -12.72 -12.14 12.43
CA LEU A 35 -12.82 -13.57 12.72
C LEU A 35 -14.18 -14.12 12.25
N VAL A 36 -14.17 -15.17 11.43
CA VAL A 36 -15.36 -15.99 11.18
C VAL A 36 -15.17 -17.31 11.91
N LEU A 37 -15.94 -17.53 12.99
CA LEU A 37 -15.94 -18.79 13.74
C LEU A 37 -17.25 -19.54 13.52
N ASN A 38 -17.18 -20.82 13.15
CA ASN A 38 -18.34 -21.67 12.90
C ASN A 38 -18.70 -22.52 14.14
N ALA A 39 -19.94 -22.99 14.21
CA ALA A 39 -20.41 -23.84 15.31
C ALA A 39 -19.63 -25.16 15.46
N ASN A 40 -19.02 -25.65 14.38
CA ASN A 40 -18.15 -26.84 14.40
C ASN A 40 -16.70 -26.56 14.84
N GLY A 41 -16.39 -25.32 15.27
CA GLY A 41 -15.06 -24.89 15.72
C GLY A 41 -14.08 -24.52 14.60
N THR A 42 -14.42 -24.71 13.32
CA THR A 42 -13.59 -24.20 12.23
C THR A 42 -13.65 -22.67 12.19
N TYR A 43 -12.52 -22.02 11.92
CA TYR A 43 -12.46 -20.58 11.81
C TYR A 43 -11.55 -20.10 10.69
N THR A 44 -11.80 -18.87 10.26
CA THR A 44 -10.89 -18.10 9.43
C THR A 44 -10.71 -16.73 10.07
N TYR A 45 -9.51 -16.17 9.95
CA TYR A 45 -9.23 -14.81 10.37
C TYR A 45 -8.62 -14.07 9.19
N THR A 46 -9.18 -12.90 8.86
CA THR A 46 -8.69 -12.03 7.80
C THR A 46 -8.19 -10.75 8.44
N ALA A 47 -6.87 -10.54 8.44
CA ALA A 47 -6.26 -9.31 8.93
C ALA A 47 -6.64 -8.13 8.01
N ASN A 48 -6.81 -6.95 8.61
CA ASN A 48 -6.98 -5.72 7.87
C ASN A 48 -5.59 -5.26 7.36
N PRO A 49 -5.49 -4.74 6.12
CA PRO A 49 -4.22 -4.22 5.62
C PRO A 49 -3.75 -3.01 6.42
N ASN A 50 -2.43 -2.85 6.57
CA ASN A 50 -1.79 -1.78 7.35
C ASN A 50 -2.31 -1.64 8.80
N ALA A 51 -2.92 -2.68 9.38
CA ALA A 51 -3.61 -2.58 10.67
C ALA A 51 -2.68 -2.39 11.87
N VAL A 52 -1.41 -2.77 11.73
CA VAL A 52 -0.43 -2.77 12.81
C VAL A 52 0.90 -2.21 12.32
N THR A 53 1.66 -1.56 13.22
CA THR A 53 3.03 -1.07 12.98
C THR A 53 4.10 -1.88 13.74
N THR A 54 3.65 -2.77 14.61
CA THR A 54 4.41 -3.79 15.32
C THR A 54 3.50 -4.99 15.56
N ASN A 55 4.03 -6.16 15.87
CA ASN A 55 3.19 -7.34 16.12
C ASN A 55 2.16 -7.03 17.23
N ALA A 56 0.90 -7.38 16.98
CA ALA A 56 -0.20 -7.16 17.90
C ALA A 56 -1.05 -8.43 18.03
N VAL A 57 -2.00 -8.42 18.97
CA VAL A 57 -2.90 -9.54 19.21
C VAL A 57 -4.34 -9.04 19.22
N ASP A 58 -5.19 -9.70 18.44
CA ASP A 58 -6.64 -9.61 18.59
C ASP A 58 -7.11 -10.67 19.60
N HIS A 59 -7.98 -10.26 20.51
CA HIS A 59 -8.56 -11.14 21.53
C HIS A 59 -10.03 -11.40 21.23
N PHE A 60 -10.41 -12.66 21.23
CA PHE A 60 -11.80 -13.10 21.18
C PHE A 60 -12.07 -14.05 22.34
N VAL A 61 -13.32 -14.14 22.77
CA VAL A 61 -13.81 -15.21 23.64
C VAL A 61 -14.87 -16.00 22.91
N TYR A 62 -14.86 -17.32 23.08
CA TYR A 62 -15.89 -18.19 22.53
C TYR A 62 -16.40 -19.16 23.58
N THR A 63 -17.65 -19.57 23.43
CA THR A 63 -18.31 -20.52 24.32
C THR A 63 -18.58 -21.82 23.57
N ILE A 64 -18.23 -22.94 24.20
CA ILE A 64 -18.64 -24.29 23.80
C ILE A 64 -19.76 -24.74 24.72
N THR A 65 -20.78 -25.39 24.17
CA THR A 65 -21.86 -26.03 24.93
C THR A 65 -21.93 -27.51 24.56
N ASP A 66 -21.98 -28.40 25.56
CA ASP A 66 -22.18 -29.84 25.33
C ASP A 66 -23.65 -30.23 25.16
N GLY A 67 -23.91 -31.53 25.03
CA GLY A 67 -25.24 -32.05 24.68
C GLY A 67 -26.28 -31.91 25.80
N ASP A 68 -25.84 -31.73 27.04
CA ASP A 68 -26.66 -31.54 28.24
C ASP A 68 -26.72 -30.07 28.71
N GLY A 69 -25.96 -29.18 28.07
CA GLY A 69 -26.11 -27.73 28.21
C GLY A 69 -25.03 -27.07 29.06
N ASP A 70 -24.02 -27.81 29.51
CA ASP A 70 -22.89 -27.26 30.24
C ASP A 70 -22.02 -26.43 29.29
N THR A 71 -21.58 -25.27 29.78
CA THR A 71 -20.84 -24.30 28.97
C THR A 71 -19.41 -24.11 29.46
N SER A 72 -18.47 -24.01 28.52
CA SER A 72 -17.09 -23.57 28.78
C SER A 72 -16.77 -22.35 27.94
N THR A 73 -16.20 -21.30 28.53
CA THR A 73 -15.81 -20.07 27.83
C THR A 73 -14.30 -19.89 27.92
N VAL A 74 -13.68 -19.65 26.76
CA VAL A 74 -12.21 -19.60 26.60
C VAL A 74 -11.83 -18.50 25.63
N THR A 75 -10.59 -18.02 25.74
CA THR A 75 -10.03 -17.03 24.82
C THR A 75 -9.48 -17.69 23.55
N LEU A 76 -9.58 -16.97 22.45
CA LEU A 76 -8.87 -17.20 21.19
C LEU A 76 -8.06 -15.94 20.89
N ASP A 77 -6.74 -16.08 21.01
CA ASP A 77 -5.80 -15.00 20.74
C ASP A 77 -5.22 -15.17 19.34
N ILE A 78 -5.37 -14.16 18.50
CA ILE A 78 -4.85 -14.14 17.13
C ILE A 78 -3.72 -13.13 17.03
N THR A 79 -2.49 -13.62 16.85
CA THR A 79 -1.33 -12.75 16.60
C THR A 79 -1.36 -12.25 15.16
N VAL A 80 -1.33 -10.92 15.01
CA VAL A 80 -1.19 -10.23 13.73
C VAL A 80 0.24 -9.71 13.65
N ASN A 81 1.01 -10.28 12.73
CA ASN A 81 2.38 -9.85 12.48
C ASN A 81 2.39 -8.58 11.64
N ASN A 82 3.30 -7.66 11.97
CA ASN A 82 3.51 -6.47 11.16
C ASN A 82 4.17 -6.83 9.82
N VAL A 83 3.60 -6.27 8.76
CA VAL A 83 4.17 -6.24 7.41
C VAL A 83 4.34 -4.79 7.03
N THR A 84 5.56 -4.42 6.65
CA THR A 84 5.87 -3.04 6.24
C THR A 84 6.26 -3.05 4.78
N VAL A 85 5.35 -2.57 3.93
CA VAL A 85 5.64 -2.35 2.51
C VAL A 85 6.50 -1.10 2.39
N THR A 86 7.58 -1.19 1.63
CA THR A 86 8.44 -0.06 1.27
C THR A 86 8.55 0.04 -0.24
N ALA A 87 8.79 1.23 -0.74
CA ALA A 87 9.06 1.48 -2.15
C ALA A 87 10.26 2.43 -2.27
N SER A 88 11.08 2.20 -3.29
CA SER A 88 12.14 3.11 -3.69
C SER A 88 12.06 3.36 -5.18
N ASP A 89 12.30 4.60 -5.58
CA ASP A 89 12.32 5.05 -6.96
C ASP A 89 13.59 5.88 -7.23
N THR A 90 13.67 6.52 -8.39
CA THR A 90 14.79 7.37 -8.77
C THR A 90 14.27 8.67 -9.33
N ASP A 91 14.67 9.78 -8.72
CA ASP A 91 14.33 11.11 -9.22
C ASP A 91 14.82 11.29 -10.65
N ALA A 92 14.00 11.93 -11.47
CA ALA A 92 14.30 12.16 -12.87
C ALA A 92 15.25 13.35 -13.02
N LEU A 93 16.25 13.21 -13.87
CA LEU A 93 17.08 14.31 -14.35
C LEU A 93 16.92 14.39 -15.86
N VAL A 94 16.38 15.51 -16.35
CA VAL A 94 16.11 15.76 -17.77
C VAL A 94 16.69 17.09 -18.21
N TYR A 95 16.89 17.23 -19.52
CA TYR A 95 17.63 18.36 -20.07
C TYR A 95 16.82 19.06 -21.15
N GLU A 96 16.74 20.38 -21.07
CA GLU A 96 16.05 21.22 -22.05
C GLU A 96 16.65 21.14 -23.44
N LYS A 97 17.96 20.85 -23.54
CA LYS A 97 18.62 20.68 -24.86
C LYS A 97 17.96 19.61 -25.72
N GLY A 98 17.28 18.64 -25.11
CA GLY A 98 16.54 17.59 -25.80
C GLY A 98 15.17 18.03 -26.33
N LEU A 99 14.64 19.16 -25.86
CA LEU A 99 13.38 19.70 -26.37
C LEU A 99 13.50 20.07 -27.86
N PRO A 100 12.38 20.14 -28.61
CA PRO A 100 12.40 20.43 -30.05
C PRO A 100 13.10 21.73 -30.46
N ALA A 101 13.16 22.72 -29.56
CA ALA A 101 13.85 23.99 -29.79
C ALA A 101 15.24 24.04 -29.14
N GLY A 102 15.67 22.98 -28.46
CA GLY A 102 16.95 22.90 -27.78
C GLY A 102 18.12 22.60 -28.73
N SER A 103 19.33 22.76 -28.19
CA SER A 103 20.61 22.62 -28.88
C SER A 103 20.94 21.17 -29.30
N ASP A 104 20.22 20.18 -28.79
CA ASP A 104 20.41 18.75 -29.04
C ASP A 104 19.06 17.99 -29.14
N ALA A 105 18.12 18.55 -29.91
CA ALA A 105 16.74 18.04 -30.02
C ALA A 105 16.60 16.59 -30.53
N ALA A 106 17.68 15.97 -31.02
CA ALA A 106 17.71 14.56 -31.44
C ALA A 106 18.30 13.63 -30.36
N GLY A 107 18.75 14.18 -29.23
CA GLY A 107 19.44 13.46 -28.16
C GLY A 107 18.53 12.73 -27.18
N ASN A 108 17.22 13.00 -27.18
CA ASN A 108 16.20 12.43 -26.29
C ASN A 108 16.48 12.66 -24.78
N SER A 109 17.28 13.65 -24.42
CA SER A 109 17.63 13.96 -23.04
C SER A 109 16.49 14.61 -22.23
N GLU A 110 15.39 14.94 -22.90
CA GLU A 110 14.10 15.35 -22.34
C GLU A 110 13.30 14.16 -21.78
N ILE A 111 13.77 12.91 -21.98
CA ILE A 111 13.11 11.68 -21.53
C ILE A 111 13.92 11.02 -20.42
N PHE A 112 13.26 10.69 -19.31
CA PHE A 112 13.82 9.86 -18.23
C PHE A 112 13.00 8.58 -18.07
N ASN A 113 13.68 7.45 -17.88
CA ASN A 113 13.04 6.16 -17.61
C ASN A 113 13.52 5.62 -16.27
N GLY A 114 12.58 5.22 -15.42
CA GLY A 114 12.86 4.66 -14.09
C GLY A 114 11.91 3.52 -13.74
N ALA A 115 12.06 2.99 -12.53
CA ALA A 115 11.19 1.95 -12.00
C ALA A 115 11.05 2.06 -10.47
N ILE A 116 9.85 1.80 -9.98
CA ILE A 116 9.55 1.70 -8.56
C ILE A 116 9.86 0.26 -8.11
N THR A 117 10.75 0.14 -7.14
CA THR A 117 11.15 -1.16 -6.55
C THR A 117 10.47 -1.35 -5.20
N PRO A 118 9.47 -2.24 -5.09
CA PRO A 118 8.81 -2.53 -3.82
C PRO A 118 9.57 -3.58 -3.00
N ALA A 119 9.42 -3.53 -1.68
CA ALA A 119 9.95 -4.54 -0.76
C ALA A 119 9.08 -4.67 0.51
N GLY A 120 9.38 -5.68 1.32
CA GLY A 120 8.79 -5.91 2.65
C GLY A 120 7.36 -6.48 2.66
N GLY A 121 6.62 -6.39 1.56
CA GLY A 121 5.29 -6.99 1.38
C GLY A 121 5.29 -8.35 0.67
N THR A 122 4.10 -8.79 0.27
CA THR A 122 3.91 -10.00 -0.55
C THR A 122 3.44 -9.65 -1.96
N GLY A 123 4.12 -10.15 -3.00
CA GLY A 123 3.71 -9.93 -4.39
C GLY A 123 2.48 -10.75 -4.81
N PRO A 124 1.82 -10.42 -5.94
CA PRO A 124 2.17 -9.33 -6.86
C PRO A 124 1.90 -7.94 -6.25
N TYR A 125 2.67 -6.95 -6.70
CA TYR A 125 2.49 -5.55 -6.34
C TYR A 125 1.70 -4.82 -7.43
N THR A 126 0.98 -3.78 -7.03
CA THR A 126 0.30 -2.85 -7.94
C THR A 126 0.74 -1.42 -7.65
N TYR A 127 0.72 -0.59 -8.68
CA TYR A 127 1.24 0.78 -8.66
C TYR A 127 0.16 1.73 -9.15
N THR A 128 -0.10 2.79 -8.40
CA THR A 128 -1.10 3.80 -8.79
C THR A 128 -0.53 5.18 -8.56
N LEU A 129 -0.73 6.06 -9.55
CA LEU A 129 -0.42 7.48 -9.38
C LEU A 129 -1.52 8.14 -8.55
N ASN A 130 -1.11 8.89 -7.52
CA ASN A 130 -2.02 9.65 -6.66
C ASN A 130 -2.16 11.11 -7.13
N SER A 131 -1.15 11.64 -7.82
CA SER A 131 -1.14 12.98 -8.40
C SER A 131 -1.64 12.98 -9.86
N SER A 132 -1.74 14.18 -10.45
CA SER A 132 -1.86 14.34 -11.90
C SER A 132 -0.65 13.70 -12.60
N ALA A 133 -0.87 13.06 -13.75
CA ALA A 133 0.18 12.59 -14.64
C ALA A 133 0.84 13.74 -15.43
N THR A 134 0.20 14.90 -15.50
CA THR A 134 0.74 16.12 -16.09
C THR A 134 1.27 17.02 -14.99
N GLY A 135 2.59 17.25 -15.02
CA GLY A 135 3.28 18.25 -14.22
C GLY A 135 3.22 19.62 -14.88
N SER A 136 3.96 20.58 -14.31
CA SER A 136 4.09 21.93 -14.85
C SER A 136 4.95 21.96 -16.12
N TYR A 137 5.97 21.09 -16.20
CA TYR A 137 6.95 21.11 -17.29
C TYR A 137 6.90 19.87 -18.17
N GLY A 138 6.35 18.77 -17.67
CA GLY A 138 6.29 17.51 -18.42
C GLY A 138 5.17 16.58 -18.00
N ASN A 139 5.22 15.37 -18.53
CA ASN A 139 4.24 14.33 -18.25
C ASN A 139 4.94 13.06 -17.77
N LEU A 140 4.36 12.41 -16.76
CA LEU A 140 4.76 11.10 -16.26
C LEU A 140 3.76 10.04 -16.74
N VAL A 141 4.28 8.95 -17.28
CA VAL A 141 3.53 7.70 -17.50
C VAL A 141 4.04 6.67 -16.52
N LEU A 142 3.17 6.18 -15.63
CA LEU A 142 3.44 5.05 -14.73
C LEU A 142 2.75 3.80 -15.27
N ASN A 143 3.55 2.77 -15.58
CA ASN A 143 3.07 1.50 -16.10
C ASN A 143 2.65 0.54 -14.97
N ALA A 144 1.82 -0.45 -15.31
CA ALA A 144 1.33 -1.43 -14.35
C ALA A 144 2.42 -2.34 -13.75
N ASP A 145 3.57 -2.44 -14.40
CA ASP A 145 4.75 -3.20 -13.92
C ASP A 145 5.66 -2.37 -13.00
N GLY A 146 5.30 -1.13 -12.70
CA GLY A 146 6.07 -0.22 -11.85
C GLY A 146 7.16 0.56 -12.58
N THR A 147 7.37 0.33 -13.88
CA THR A 147 8.22 1.20 -14.69
C THR A 147 7.52 2.53 -14.97
N TYR A 148 8.29 3.61 -15.09
CA TYR A 148 7.75 4.91 -15.47
C TYR A 148 8.65 5.65 -16.44
N THR A 149 8.03 6.53 -17.22
CA THR A 149 8.69 7.44 -18.14
C THR A 149 8.23 8.86 -17.85
N TYR A 150 9.17 9.77 -17.60
CA TYR A 150 8.91 11.20 -17.61
C TYR A 150 9.38 11.79 -18.95
N THR A 151 8.59 12.68 -19.52
CA THR A 151 8.93 13.44 -20.72
C THR A 151 8.75 14.93 -20.44
N LEU A 152 9.85 15.67 -20.47
CA LEU A 152 9.86 17.13 -20.43
C LEU A 152 9.25 17.67 -21.73
N THR A 153 8.38 18.66 -21.62
CA THR A 153 7.63 19.22 -22.76
C THR A 153 7.67 20.75 -22.83
N HIS A 154 8.06 21.40 -21.74
CA HIS A 154 8.18 22.85 -21.62
C HIS A 154 9.53 23.21 -21.02
N THR A 155 10.08 24.33 -21.44
CA THR A 155 11.24 24.98 -20.82
C THR A 155 10.87 25.54 -19.45
N TYR A 156 11.81 25.58 -18.52
CA TYR A 156 11.67 26.10 -17.17
C TYR A 156 11.64 27.63 -17.13
N ASP A 157 12.58 28.32 -17.78
CA ASP A 157 12.67 29.79 -17.76
C ASP A 157 12.36 30.49 -19.10
N GLY A 158 12.04 29.69 -20.13
CA GLY A 158 11.63 30.15 -21.45
C GLY A 158 12.79 30.21 -22.44
N ALA A 159 12.51 29.88 -23.71
CA ALA A 159 13.51 29.63 -24.79
C ALA A 159 14.50 30.77 -25.15
N THR A 160 14.54 31.88 -24.41
CA THR A 160 15.38 33.05 -24.74
C THR A 160 16.27 33.54 -23.61
N LEU A 161 16.21 32.94 -22.41
CA LEU A 161 17.06 33.32 -21.29
C LEU A 161 18.29 32.41 -21.25
N ASN A 162 19.41 32.88 -21.78
CA ASN A 162 20.69 32.18 -21.63
C ASN A 162 21.29 32.55 -20.25
N ASN A 163 20.87 31.82 -19.23
CA ASN A 163 21.39 31.95 -17.86
C ASN A 163 22.61 31.03 -17.61
N GLY A 164 23.04 30.29 -18.64
CA GLY A 164 24.03 29.24 -18.56
C GLY A 164 23.45 27.94 -17.98
N ILE A 165 24.22 26.85 -18.05
CA ILE A 165 23.74 25.54 -17.59
C ILE A 165 23.53 25.56 -16.07
N THR A 166 22.28 25.59 -15.63
CA THR A 166 21.86 25.40 -14.24
C THR A 166 21.04 24.12 -14.09
N THR A 167 21.07 23.54 -12.87
CA THR A 167 20.17 22.44 -12.51
C THR A 167 19.14 22.97 -11.54
N GLU A 168 17.90 22.83 -11.94
CA GLU A 168 16.72 23.38 -11.32
C GLU A 168 15.96 22.24 -10.65
N GLN A 169 16.04 22.20 -9.32
CA GLN A 169 15.58 21.06 -8.53
C GLN A 169 14.06 21.02 -8.35
N ASP A 170 13.51 19.81 -8.29
CA ASP A 170 12.13 19.51 -7.87
C ASP A 170 11.04 20.29 -8.62
N LYS A 171 11.20 20.51 -9.92
CA LYS A 171 10.29 21.35 -10.72
C LYS A 171 8.97 20.68 -11.05
N ASP A 172 8.98 19.36 -11.17
CA ASP A 172 7.77 18.54 -11.15
C ASP A 172 7.86 17.50 -10.03
N SER A 173 6.69 17.07 -9.53
CA SER A 173 6.59 16.05 -8.49
C SER A 173 5.39 15.15 -8.72
N PHE A 174 5.57 13.85 -8.50
CA PHE A 174 4.56 12.84 -8.77
C PHE A 174 4.46 11.86 -7.61
N THR A 175 3.32 11.87 -6.91
CA THR A 175 3.11 10.97 -5.76
C THR A 175 2.44 9.68 -6.23
N TYR A 176 2.87 8.55 -5.69
CA TYR A 176 2.37 7.23 -6.05
C TYR A 176 2.09 6.38 -4.81
N THR A 177 1.27 5.34 -4.99
CA THR A 177 1.02 4.28 -4.02
C THR A 177 1.46 2.94 -4.59
N VAL A 178 2.17 2.16 -3.79
CA VAL A 178 2.43 0.73 -4.02
C VAL A 178 1.55 -0.07 -3.08
N THR A 179 0.85 -1.06 -3.62
CA THR A 179 -0.01 -1.98 -2.85
C THR A 179 0.43 -3.43 -3.06
N ASP A 180 0.58 -4.18 -1.97
CA ASP A 180 0.91 -5.61 -2.01
C ASP A 180 -0.34 -6.49 -2.25
N ALA A 181 -0.16 -7.80 -2.36
CA ALA A 181 -1.24 -8.76 -2.64
C ALA A 181 -2.30 -8.88 -1.53
N HIS A 182 -2.00 -8.40 -0.32
CA HIS A 182 -2.90 -8.38 0.83
C HIS A 182 -3.48 -6.99 1.10
N GLY A 183 -3.23 -6.02 0.21
CA GLY A 183 -3.74 -4.66 0.32
C GLY A 183 -2.89 -3.74 1.20
N ASN A 184 -1.72 -4.18 1.68
CA ASN A 184 -0.83 -3.30 2.43
C ASN A 184 -0.23 -2.27 1.48
N THR A 185 -0.25 -1.01 1.90
CA THR A 185 0.16 0.12 1.06
C THR A 185 1.35 0.87 1.63
N THR A 186 2.07 1.52 0.73
CA THR A 186 3.06 2.56 1.02
C THR A 186 3.03 3.61 -0.08
N THR A 187 3.49 4.83 0.21
CA THR A 187 3.54 5.93 -0.74
C THR A 187 4.96 6.39 -0.98
N GLY A 188 5.25 6.85 -2.19
CA GLY A 188 6.49 7.53 -2.54
C GLY A 188 6.25 8.71 -3.46
N THR A 189 7.32 9.43 -3.79
CA THR A 189 7.30 10.62 -4.63
C THR A 189 8.48 10.57 -5.58
N ILE A 190 8.20 10.66 -6.88
CA ILE A 190 9.23 10.88 -7.90
C ILE A 190 9.37 12.40 -8.08
N LEU A 191 10.57 12.92 -7.87
CA LEU A 191 10.91 14.33 -8.13
C LEU A 191 11.57 14.45 -9.50
N VAL A 192 11.47 15.64 -10.10
CA VAL A 192 12.06 15.93 -11.42
C VAL A 192 12.92 17.17 -11.34
N ASP A 193 14.20 16.98 -11.61
CA ASP A 193 15.18 18.03 -11.82
C ASP A 193 15.31 18.33 -13.32
N ILE A 194 15.40 19.60 -13.66
CA ILE A 194 15.53 20.07 -15.04
C ILE A 194 16.88 20.77 -15.19
N VAL A 195 17.63 20.42 -16.22
CA VAL A 195 18.87 21.10 -16.60
C VAL A 195 18.60 22.02 -17.78
N ASP A 196 18.90 23.29 -17.60
CA ASP A 196 18.73 24.33 -18.61
C ASP A 196 19.67 24.13 -19.82
N ASP A 197 19.23 24.60 -20.98
CA ASP A 197 19.99 24.66 -22.22
C ASP A 197 20.64 26.03 -22.42
N VAL A 198 21.65 26.13 -23.29
CA VAL A 198 22.41 27.38 -23.55
C VAL A 198 21.95 28.09 -24.82
#